data_AF-A0A7S0APN2-F1
#
_entry.id   AF-A0A7S0APN2-F1
#
_cell.length_a   1.000
_cell.length_b   1.000
_cell.length_c   1.000
_cell.angle_alpha   90.00
_cell.angle_beta   90.00
_cell.angle_gamma   90.00
#
_symmetry.space_group_name_H-M   'P 1'
#
loop_
_entity.id
_entity.type
_entity.pdbx_description
1 polymer ?
#
loop_
_entity_poly.entity_id
_entity_poly.type
_entity_poly.pdbx_seq_one_letter_code
_entity_poly.pdbx_strand_id
1 'polypeptide(L)'
;IVSPGIYNKLGLAGGCILGNVITGIVTIVLLYLALIRPATNVNFGIFVGLLYLCFPMTVISQLSTGPMLEAITPPHMRGMAQGANITVMNFGAAVSPFILGFISDVAGTPVAIWICIAISFGAGLINVPLMFVKGCCIPPKAKTDDKRPLRGEDKELVERALRGEWVPAKDLEELNEDRFNKGQPYLVIHPRKYQDEKDDLLNLRRRAKDDFLYHRNKTKEYLAKINTTEDLAALCEQANQSMAGANEDEVKDIGRELGEWFAEYIADSGYSPQTDSVLIKQAILSAFPVVNKEKELKPDNVERVLLDTERTYSRLLELEGYDEKGQTIRSILSNAQSAMLQQTL
;
A
#
# COMPACT_ATOMS: atom_id res chain seq x y z
N ILE A 1 -2.45 -4.61 24.67
CA ILE A 1 -3.81 -4.38 24.12
C ILE A 1 -3.97 -2.96 23.58
N VAL A 2 -3.56 -1.90 24.30
CA VAL A 2 -3.63 -0.50 23.80
C VAL A 2 -2.49 -0.12 22.83
N SER A 3 -1.31 -0.73 22.98
CA SER A 3 -0.09 -0.32 22.25
C SER A 3 -0.10 -0.53 20.72
N PRO A 4 -0.72 -1.57 20.13
CA PRO A 4 -0.63 -1.77 18.68
C PRO A 4 -1.35 -0.68 17.89
N GLY A 5 -2.51 -0.22 18.36
CA GLY A 5 -3.30 0.82 17.67
C GLY A 5 -2.62 2.18 17.66
N ILE A 6 -1.94 2.55 18.76
CA ILE A 6 -1.20 3.82 18.86
C ILE A 6 0.05 3.76 17.97
N TYR A 7 0.83 2.67 18.03
CA TYR A 7 2.04 2.53 17.21
C TYR A 7 1.74 2.40 15.72
N ASN A 8 0.62 1.78 15.33
CA ASN A 8 0.21 1.71 13.94
C ASN A 8 -0.19 3.08 13.36
N LYS A 9 -0.65 4.02 14.19
CA LYS A 9 -1.07 5.36 13.75
C LYS A 9 0.02 6.41 13.86
N LEU A 10 0.87 6.34 14.88
CA LEU A 10 1.86 7.38 15.20
C LEU A 10 3.31 6.92 15.03
N GLY A 11 3.55 5.63 14.80
CA GLY A 11 4.89 5.04 14.85
C GLY A 11 5.38 4.83 16.29
N LEU A 12 6.52 4.16 16.42
CA LEU A 12 7.13 3.89 17.72
C LEU A 12 7.62 5.19 18.38
N ALA A 13 8.25 6.08 17.61
CA ALA A 13 8.70 7.38 18.09
C ALA A 13 7.52 8.29 18.49
N GLY A 14 6.45 8.32 17.67
CA GLY A 14 5.25 9.10 17.99
C GLY A 14 4.54 8.62 19.25
N GLY A 15 4.49 7.29 19.48
CA GLY A 15 4.01 6.72 20.75
C GLY A 15 4.84 7.15 21.96
N CYS A 16 6.18 7.19 21.81
CA CYS A 16 7.09 7.64 22.86
C CYS A 16 6.87 9.12 23.23
N ILE A 17 6.79 9.98 22.21
CA ILE A 17 6.55 11.43 22.37
C ILE A 17 5.20 11.67 23.06
N LEU A 18 4.14 11.00 22.58
CA LEU A 18 2.81 11.14 23.13
C LEU A 18 2.77 10.72 24.61
N GLY A 19 3.38 9.57 24.96
CA GLY A 19 3.45 9.10 26.34
C GLY A 19 4.14 10.10 27.27
N ASN A 20 5.27 10.67 26.84
CA ASN A 20 6.02 11.65 27.62
C ASN A 20 5.29 13.00 27.76
N VAL A 21 4.59 13.47 26.72
CA VAL A 21 3.78 14.71 26.78
C VAL A 21 2.59 14.53 27.72
N ILE A 22 1.85 13.43 27.58
CA ILE A 22 0.70 13.14 28.45
C ILE A 22 1.15 13.00 29.91
N THR A 23 2.27 12.31 30.15
CA THR A 23 2.84 12.19 31.49
C THR A 23 3.12 13.58 32.10
N GLY A 24 3.81 14.46 31.37
CA GLY A 24 4.10 15.81 31.83
C GLY A 24 2.85 16.62 32.17
N ILE A 25 1.82 16.57 31.30
CA ILE A 25 0.54 17.25 31.52
C ILE A 25 -0.18 16.71 32.76
N VAL A 26 -0.25 15.39 32.92
CA VAL A 26 -0.90 14.78 34.09
C VAL A 26 -0.15 15.15 35.37
N THR A 27 1.18 15.13 35.36
CA THR A 27 1.97 15.53 36.53
C THR A 27 1.75 16.99 36.91
N ILE A 28 1.56 17.90 35.95
CA ILE A 28 1.16 19.30 36.20
C ILE A 28 -0.20 19.33 36.91
N VAL A 29 -1.20 18.60 36.40
CA VAL A 29 -2.54 18.55 37.01
C VAL A 29 -2.50 18.00 38.44
N LEU A 30 -1.74 16.93 38.68
CA LEU A 30 -1.53 16.36 40.01
C LEU A 30 -0.86 17.35 40.96
N LEU A 31 0.13 18.11 40.49
CA LEU A 31 0.77 19.16 41.29
C LEU A 31 -0.24 20.22 41.73
N TYR A 32 -1.04 20.74 40.79
CA TYR A 32 -2.04 21.75 41.13
C TYR A 32 -3.11 21.23 42.09
N LEU A 33 -3.55 19.97 41.92
CA LEU A 33 -4.47 19.33 42.87
C LEU A 33 -3.85 19.18 44.27
N ALA A 34 -2.56 18.83 44.35
CA ALA A 34 -1.85 18.71 45.62
C ALA A 34 -1.64 20.04 46.36
N LEU A 35 -1.66 21.16 45.62
CA LEU A 35 -1.54 22.51 46.19
C LEU A 35 -2.87 23.07 46.73
N ILE A 36 -4.02 22.44 46.47
CA ILE A 36 -5.31 22.90 46.98
C ILE A 36 -5.40 22.66 48.50
N ARG A 37 -5.60 23.74 49.26
CA ARG A 37 -5.83 23.69 50.72
C ARG A 37 -7.17 24.36 51.06
N PRO A 38 -8.01 23.77 51.94
CA PRO A 38 -7.83 22.47 52.60
C PRO A 38 -8.04 21.29 51.62
N ALA A 39 -7.39 20.15 51.92
CA ALA A 39 -7.56 18.93 51.15
C ALA A 39 -8.95 18.34 51.42
N THR A 40 -9.79 18.26 50.38
CA THR A 40 -11.11 17.63 50.47
C THR A 40 -11.06 16.17 50.01
N ASN A 41 -11.99 15.33 50.49
CA ASN A 41 -12.11 13.94 50.03
C ASN A 41 -12.29 13.84 48.50
N VAL A 42 -12.94 14.83 47.90
CA VAL A 42 -13.12 14.94 46.44
C VAL A 42 -11.77 15.15 45.74
N ASN A 43 -10.96 16.10 46.20
CA ASN A 43 -9.65 16.39 45.60
C ASN A 43 -8.69 15.21 45.77
N PHE A 44 -8.73 14.53 46.92
CA PHE A 44 -7.96 13.30 47.15
C PHE A 44 -8.40 12.17 46.22
N GLY A 45 -9.72 11.95 46.06
CA GLY A 45 -10.25 10.94 45.14
C GLY A 45 -9.85 11.20 43.68
N ILE A 46 -9.91 12.45 43.22
CA ILE A 46 -9.46 12.84 41.87
C ILE A 46 -7.95 12.63 41.72
N PHE A 47 -7.16 13.01 42.73
CA PHE A 47 -5.72 12.82 42.70
C PHE A 47 -5.32 11.34 42.58
N VAL A 48 -5.90 10.47 43.41
CA VAL A 48 -5.65 9.02 43.38
C VAL A 48 -6.12 8.42 42.06
N GLY A 49 -7.31 8.81 41.58
CA GLY A 49 -7.85 8.36 40.31
C GLY A 49 -6.92 8.70 39.15
N LEU A 50 -6.49 9.96 39.03
CA LEU A 50 -5.56 10.40 37.99
C LEU A 50 -4.20 9.72 38.11
N LEU A 51 -3.64 9.59 39.31
CA LEU A 51 -2.34 8.96 39.53
C LEU A 51 -2.32 7.52 38.98
N TYR A 52 -3.32 6.70 39.33
CA TYR A 52 -3.34 5.30 38.94
C TYR A 52 -3.88 5.05 37.53
N LEU A 53 -4.81 5.87 37.03
CA LEU A 53 -5.32 5.74 35.66
C LEU A 53 -4.32 6.22 34.61
N CYS A 54 -3.46 7.19 34.95
CA CYS A 54 -2.48 7.73 34.02
C CYS A 54 -1.09 7.07 34.15
N PHE A 55 -0.82 6.31 35.22
CA PHE A 55 0.41 5.53 35.34
C PHE A 55 0.69 4.65 34.11
N PRO A 56 -0.29 3.95 33.52
CA PRO A 56 -0.09 3.19 32.28
C PRO A 56 0.34 4.02 31.06
N MET A 57 0.15 5.36 31.06
CA MET A 57 0.59 6.21 29.95
C MET A 57 2.12 6.38 29.92
N THR A 58 2.77 6.35 31.09
CA THR A 58 4.24 6.29 31.20
C THR A 58 4.79 4.99 30.64
N VAL A 59 4.02 3.90 30.74
CA VAL A 59 4.39 2.59 30.19
C VAL A 59 4.41 2.63 28.66
N ILE A 60 3.62 3.50 28.01
CA ILE A 60 3.64 3.64 26.54
C ILE A 60 4.99 4.22 26.06
N SER A 61 5.56 5.19 26.77
CA SER A 61 6.88 5.72 26.39
C SER A 61 8.00 4.72 26.69
N GLN A 62 7.87 3.89 27.72
CA GLN A 62 8.81 2.82 28.04
C GLN A 62 8.72 1.63 27.07
N LEU A 63 7.52 1.25 26.63
CA LEU A 63 7.32 0.11 25.72
C LEU A 63 7.77 0.41 24.29
N SER A 64 7.98 1.67 23.93
CA SER A 64 8.43 2.07 22.60
C SER A 64 9.96 2.10 22.47
N THR A 65 10.72 2.25 23.56
CA THR A 65 12.19 2.32 23.51
C THR A 65 12.83 1.03 23.03
N GLY A 66 12.33 -0.12 23.49
CA GLY A 66 12.82 -1.44 23.06
C GLY A 66 12.72 -1.64 21.54
N PRO A 67 11.52 -1.51 20.94
CA PRO A 67 11.36 -1.58 19.49
C PRO A 67 12.15 -0.53 18.71
N MET A 68 12.28 0.71 19.21
CA MET A 68 13.10 1.75 18.57
C MET A 68 14.58 1.36 18.54
N LEU A 69 15.09 0.75 19.61
CA LEU A 69 16.46 0.25 19.66
C LEU A 69 16.67 -0.93 18.69
N GLU A 70 15.69 -1.83 18.58
CA GLU A 70 15.75 -2.95 17.62
C GLU A 70 15.77 -2.50 16.16
N ALA A 71 15.13 -1.37 15.84
CA ALA A 71 15.10 -0.82 14.48
C ALA A 71 16.50 -0.44 13.97
N ILE A 72 17.41 -0.05 14.88
CA ILE A 72 18.79 0.35 14.55
C ILE A 72 19.84 -0.72 14.88
N THR A 73 19.45 -1.79 15.59
CA THR A 73 20.38 -2.83 16.04
C THR A 73 20.48 -3.97 15.01
N PRO A 74 21.70 -4.36 14.61
CA PRO A 74 21.92 -5.54 13.75
C PRO A 74 21.25 -6.80 14.34
N PRO A 75 20.66 -7.69 13.52
CA PRO A 75 19.85 -8.81 14.02
C PRO A 75 20.56 -9.70 15.06
N HIS A 76 21.86 -9.93 14.89
CA HIS A 76 22.68 -10.76 15.78
C HIS A 76 23.03 -10.09 17.13
N MET A 77 22.79 -8.78 17.29
CA MET A 77 23.09 -8.01 18.51
C MET A 77 21.86 -7.60 19.30
N ARG A 78 20.65 -7.88 18.81
CA ARG A 78 19.39 -7.41 19.42
C ARG A 78 19.24 -7.81 20.88
N GLY A 79 19.61 -9.05 21.23
CA GLY A 79 19.56 -9.53 22.62
C GLY A 79 20.47 -8.74 23.56
N MET A 80 21.70 -8.42 23.12
CA MET A 80 22.64 -7.61 23.89
C MET A 80 22.15 -6.17 24.05
N ALA A 81 21.65 -5.57 22.97
CA ALA A 81 21.12 -4.20 23.00
C ALA A 81 19.90 -4.08 23.94
N GLN A 82 18.98 -5.05 23.91
CA GLN A 82 17.85 -5.08 24.86
C GLN A 82 18.32 -5.27 26.30
N GLY A 83 19.30 -6.15 26.54
CA GLY A 83 19.89 -6.33 27.87
C GLY A 83 20.49 -5.02 28.41
N ALA A 84 21.21 -4.28 27.57
CA ALA A 84 21.75 -2.96 27.93
C ALA A 84 20.64 -1.93 28.21
N ASN A 85 19.61 -1.86 27.35
CA ASN A 85 18.47 -0.96 27.52
C ASN A 85 17.74 -1.18 28.86
N ILE A 86 17.39 -2.43 29.17
CA ILE A 86 16.71 -2.79 30.42
C ILE A 86 17.61 -2.49 31.63
N THR A 87 18.91 -2.72 31.51
CA THR A 87 19.88 -2.41 32.58
C THR A 87 19.91 -0.92 32.88
N VAL A 88 19.98 -0.06 31.86
CA VAL A 88 19.97 1.41 32.03
C VAL A 88 18.66 1.89 32.63
N MET A 89 17.52 1.35 32.16
CA MET A 89 16.21 1.69 32.70
C MET A 89 16.07 1.32 34.19
N ASN A 90 16.47 0.10 34.55
CA ASN A 90 16.41 -0.36 35.95
C ASN A 90 17.36 0.42 36.85
N PHE A 91 18.56 0.75 36.36
CA PHE A 91 19.50 1.60 37.09
C PHE A 91 18.91 2.99 37.33
N GLY A 92 18.32 3.61 36.30
CA GLY A 92 17.63 4.89 36.43
C GLY A 92 16.47 4.82 37.42
N ALA A 93 15.67 3.76 37.37
CA ALA A 93 14.55 3.54 38.30
C ALA A 93 15.02 3.33 39.76
N ALA A 94 16.19 2.72 39.97
CA ALA A 94 16.76 2.52 41.30
C ALA A 94 17.37 3.81 41.89
N VAL A 95 18.02 4.64 41.06
CA VAL A 95 18.77 5.83 41.53
C VAL A 95 17.89 7.08 41.59
N SER A 96 16.96 7.25 40.64
CA SER A 96 16.14 8.46 40.55
C SER A 96 15.34 8.81 41.82
N PRO A 97 14.78 7.86 42.61
CA PRO A 97 14.07 8.20 43.84
C PRO A 97 14.97 8.85 44.89
N PHE A 98 16.23 8.42 45.01
CA PHE A 98 17.19 8.98 45.97
C PHE A 98 17.57 10.42 45.60
N ILE A 99 17.84 10.67 44.31
CA ILE A 99 18.17 12.01 43.82
C ILE A 99 16.97 12.95 44.01
N LEU A 100 15.77 12.52 43.61
CA LEU A 100 14.55 13.34 43.76
C LEU A 100 14.16 13.54 45.23
N GLY A 101 14.43 12.56 46.10
CA GLY A 101 14.27 12.67 47.55
C GLY A 101 15.17 13.75 48.13
N PHE A 102 16.47 13.71 47.81
CA PHE A 102 17.43 14.73 48.25
C PHE A 102 17.05 16.13 47.75
N ILE A 103 16.62 16.27 46.49
CA ILE A 103 16.14 17.55 45.96
C ILE A 103 14.88 18.00 46.69
N SER A 104 13.98 17.07 47.02
CA SER A 104 12.76 17.40 47.79
C SER A 104 13.09 17.89 49.20
N ASP A 105 14.10 17.33 49.85
CA ASP A 105 14.53 17.75 51.18
C ASP A 105 15.18 19.14 51.17
N VAL A 106 15.96 19.47 50.12
CA VAL A 106 16.70 20.74 50.02
C VAL A 106 15.87 21.87 49.44
N ALA A 107 15.12 21.61 48.36
CA ALA A 107 14.43 22.63 47.57
C ALA A 107 12.89 22.52 47.64
N GLY A 108 12.37 21.49 48.32
CA GLY A 108 10.94 21.24 48.46
C GLY A 108 10.38 20.34 47.36
N THR A 109 9.33 19.59 47.72
CA THR A 109 8.62 18.67 46.83
C THR A 109 8.11 19.32 45.53
N PRO A 110 7.58 20.56 45.51
CA PRO A 110 7.12 21.18 44.27
C PRO A 110 8.25 21.37 43.23
N VAL A 111 9.46 21.68 43.68
CA VAL A 111 10.62 21.85 42.78
C VAL A 111 11.03 20.52 42.18
N ALA A 112 11.05 19.44 42.97
CA ALA A 112 11.31 18.10 42.47
C ALA A 112 10.29 17.66 41.41
N ILE A 113 9.00 17.98 41.61
CA ILE A 113 7.93 17.68 40.65
C ILE A 113 8.12 18.46 39.33
N TRP A 114 8.49 19.75 39.39
CA TRP A 114 8.78 20.54 38.20
C TRP A 114 9.98 20.00 37.39
N ILE A 115 10.99 19.46 38.07
CA ILE A 115 12.11 18.79 37.41
C ILE A 115 11.63 17.54 36.65
N CYS A 116 10.78 16.71 37.26
CA CYS A 116 10.19 15.55 36.57
C CYS A 116 9.38 15.96 35.33
N ILE A 117 8.59 17.03 35.43
CA ILE A 117 7.84 17.60 34.30
C ILE A 117 8.79 18.02 33.18
N ALA A 118 9.86 18.75 33.51
CA ALA A 118 10.86 19.20 32.54
C ALA A 118 11.58 18.04 31.84
N ILE A 119 11.97 16.99 32.59
CA ILE A 119 12.58 15.77 32.04
C ILE A 119 11.61 15.07 31.08
N SER A 120 10.33 14.97 31.44
CA SER A 120 9.31 14.34 30.59
C SER A 120 9.16 15.06 29.25
N PHE A 121 9.00 16.39 29.25
CA PHE A 121 8.91 17.16 28.01
C PHE A 121 10.22 17.13 27.21
N GLY A 122 11.37 17.22 27.88
CA GLY A 122 12.68 17.11 27.24
C GLY A 122 12.88 15.76 26.54
N ALA A 123 12.50 14.66 27.19
CA ALA A 123 12.53 13.33 26.59
C ALA A 123 11.59 13.23 25.38
N GLY A 124 10.41 13.85 25.42
CA GLY A 124 9.54 13.98 24.25
C GLY A 124 10.24 14.69 23.09
N LEU A 125 10.82 15.87 23.33
CA LEU A 125 11.48 16.67 22.30
C LEU A 125 12.68 15.98 21.66
N ILE A 126 13.52 15.29 22.45
CA ILE A 126 14.70 14.56 21.95
C ILE A 126 14.28 13.42 20.99
N ASN A 127 13.09 12.85 21.17
CA ASN A 127 12.58 11.77 20.31
C ASN A 127 11.88 12.27 19.03
N VAL A 128 11.63 13.58 18.87
CA VAL A 128 10.98 14.14 17.67
C VAL A 128 11.71 13.79 16.36
N PRO A 129 13.04 13.92 16.26
CA PRO A 129 13.75 13.55 15.03
C PRO A 129 13.57 12.07 14.64
N LEU A 130 13.35 11.18 15.60
CA LEU A 130 13.14 9.74 15.35
C LEU A 130 11.82 9.45 14.63
N MET A 131 10.87 10.37 14.61
CA MET A 131 9.65 10.23 13.81
C MET A 131 9.94 10.16 12.30
N PHE A 132 11.09 10.68 11.88
CA PHE A 132 11.51 10.71 10.48
C PHE A 132 12.48 9.57 10.12
N VAL A 133 12.84 8.71 11.08
CA VAL A 133 13.78 7.60 10.87
C VAL A 133 13.02 6.34 10.45
N LYS A 134 13.47 5.70 9.37
CA LYS A 134 12.91 4.45 8.85
C LYS A 134 12.97 3.36 9.93
N GLY A 135 11.82 2.80 10.28
CA GLY A 135 11.67 1.79 11.34
C GLY A 135 11.17 2.34 12.69
N CYS A 136 11.31 3.65 12.93
CA CYS A 136 10.75 4.34 14.11
C CYS A 136 9.52 5.20 13.77
N CYS A 137 9.37 5.56 12.50
CA CYS A 137 8.21 6.24 11.92
C CYS A 137 6.95 5.36 11.91
N ILE A 138 5.83 5.91 11.42
CA ILE A 138 4.58 5.16 11.22
C ILE A 138 4.90 3.90 10.38
N PRO A 139 4.62 2.69 10.87
CA PRO A 139 4.86 1.48 10.10
C PRO A 139 4.03 1.57 8.81
N PRO A 140 4.60 1.21 7.65
CA PRO A 140 3.83 1.16 6.41
C PRO A 140 2.59 0.28 6.65
N LYS A 141 1.41 0.77 6.26
CA LYS A 141 0.14 0.05 6.44
C LYS A 141 0.34 -1.40 6.01
N ALA A 142 -0.08 -2.34 6.85
CA ALA A 142 0.05 -3.76 6.54
C ALA A 142 -0.52 -4.01 5.14
N LYS A 143 0.30 -4.57 4.25
CA LYS A 143 -0.12 -4.96 2.91
C LYS A 143 -1.34 -5.87 3.05
N THR A 144 -2.45 -5.49 2.41
CA THR A 144 -3.70 -6.26 2.32
C THR A 144 -3.41 -7.67 1.81
N ASP A 145 -4.24 -8.65 2.20
CA ASP A 145 -4.03 -10.09 1.95
C ASP A 145 -3.83 -10.45 0.45
N ASP A 146 -4.25 -9.57 -0.46
CA ASP A 146 -4.04 -9.65 -1.91
C ASP A 146 -2.57 -9.62 -2.35
N LYS A 147 -1.66 -9.15 -1.47
CA LYS A 147 -0.21 -9.09 -1.73
C LYS A 147 0.53 -10.33 -1.27
N ARG A 148 -0.17 -11.45 -1.09
CA ARG A 148 0.41 -12.74 -0.72
C ARG A 148 -0.08 -13.82 -1.68
N PRO A 149 0.78 -14.79 -2.02
CA PRO A 149 0.33 -15.99 -2.72
C PRO A 149 -0.75 -16.70 -1.90
N LEU A 150 -1.91 -16.96 -2.49
CA LEU A 150 -2.95 -17.75 -1.89
C LEU A 150 -2.58 -19.24 -1.96
N ARG A 151 -3.22 -20.07 -1.13
CA ARG A 151 -2.89 -21.49 -1.04
C ARG A 151 -3.23 -22.21 -2.36
N GLY A 152 -2.21 -22.71 -3.04
CA GLY A 152 -2.34 -23.44 -4.31
C GLY A 152 -1.95 -22.64 -5.54
N GLU A 153 -1.61 -21.35 -5.38
CA GLU A 153 -1.14 -20.51 -6.47
C GLU A 153 0.35 -20.75 -6.78
N ASP A 154 0.74 -20.46 -8.02
CA ASP A 154 2.14 -20.35 -8.39
C ASP A 154 2.75 -19.12 -7.70
N LYS A 155 3.49 -19.40 -6.62
CA LYS A 155 4.13 -18.37 -5.80
C LYS A 155 5.09 -17.50 -6.60
N GLU A 156 5.79 -18.09 -7.58
CA GLU A 156 6.76 -17.36 -8.39
C GLU A 156 6.02 -16.37 -9.29
N LEU A 157 4.95 -16.80 -9.95
CA LEU A 157 4.12 -15.93 -10.79
C LEU A 157 3.49 -14.79 -9.98
N VAL A 158 2.96 -15.10 -8.79
CA VAL A 158 2.37 -14.08 -7.90
C VAL A 158 3.43 -13.08 -7.44
N GLU A 159 4.60 -13.56 -7.01
CA GLU A 159 5.70 -12.68 -6.60
C GLU A 159 6.20 -11.80 -7.74
N ARG A 160 6.29 -12.33 -8.97
CA ARG A 160 6.64 -11.55 -10.17
C ARG A 160 5.65 -10.42 -10.42
N ALA A 161 4.35 -10.72 -10.46
CA ALA A 161 3.30 -9.71 -10.65
C ALA A 161 3.31 -8.64 -9.55
N LEU A 162 3.49 -9.04 -8.29
CA LEU A 162 3.56 -8.12 -7.15
C LEU A 162 4.82 -7.24 -7.14
N ARG A 163 5.91 -7.69 -7.77
CA ARG A 163 7.13 -6.89 -7.99
C ARG A 163 7.02 -5.97 -9.21
N GLY A 164 5.93 -6.04 -9.97
CA GLY A 164 5.77 -5.32 -11.23
C GLY A 164 6.62 -5.92 -12.36
N GLU A 165 7.12 -7.15 -12.20
CA GLU A 165 7.83 -7.85 -13.27
C GLU A 165 6.83 -8.32 -14.32
N TRP A 166 7.25 -8.36 -15.57
CA TRP A 166 6.38 -8.82 -16.65
C TRP A 166 5.93 -10.26 -16.42
N VAL A 167 4.63 -10.48 -16.52
CA VAL A 167 3.96 -11.79 -16.56
C VAL A 167 3.14 -11.81 -17.85
N PRO A 168 3.22 -12.86 -18.67
CA PRO A 168 2.40 -12.97 -19.87
C PRO A 168 0.91 -12.79 -19.54
N ALA A 169 0.17 -12.04 -20.37
CA ALA A 169 -1.25 -11.78 -20.12
C ALA A 169 -2.06 -13.08 -19.92
N LYS A 170 -1.71 -14.13 -20.68
CA LYS A 170 -2.33 -15.44 -20.57
C LYS A 170 -2.19 -16.07 -19.17
N ASP A 171 -0.98 -16.09 -18.64
CA ASP A 171 -0.71 -16.78 -17.37
C ASP A 171 -1.36 -16.01 -16.20
N LEU A 172 -1.38 -14.67 -16.28
CA LEU A 172 -2.08 -13.82 -15.30
C LEU A 172 -3.60 -14.01 -15.37
N GLU A 173 -4.17 -14.10 -16.57
CA GLU A 173 -5.61 -14.31 -16.75
C GLU A 173 -6.04 -15.69 -16.24
N GLU A 174 -5.28 -16.75 -16.50
CA GLU A 174 -5.59 -18.10 -15.99
C GLU A 174 -5.60 -18.13 -14.44
N LEU A 175 -4.66 -17.44 -13.80
CA LEU A 175 -4.67 -17.26 -12.34
C LEU A 175 -5.90 -16.46 -11.88
N ASN A 176 -6.23 -15.39 -12.60
CA ASN A 176 -7.35 -14.52 -12.27
C ASN A 176 -8.72 -15.19 -12.51
N GLU A 177 -8.86 -16.07 -13.50
CA GLU A 177 -10.04 -16.90 -13.70
C GLU A 177 -10.26 -17.85 -12.50
N ASP A 178 -9.19 -18.46 -11.97
CA ASP A 178 -9.27 -19.29 -10.75
C ASP A 178 -9.66 -18.47 -9.51
N ARG A 179 -9.06 -17.28 -9.34
CA ARG A 179 -9.44 -16.34 -8.27
C ARG A 179 -10.90 -15.89 -8.40
N PHE A 180 -11.33 -15.55 -9.62
CA PHE A 180 -12.71 -15.18 -9.92
C PHE A 180 -13.66 -16.29 -9.49
N ASN A 181 -13.42 -17.53 -9.91
CA ASN A 181 -14.27 -18.67 -9.56
C ASN A 181 -14.34 -18.94 -8.05
N LYS A 182 -13.33 -18.48 -7.29
CA LYS A 182 -13.29 -18.55 -5.82
C LYS A 182 -13.85 -17.32 -5.11
N GLY A 183 -14.35 -16.32 -5.85
CA GLY A 183 -14.84 -15.05 -5.31
C GLY A 183 -13.73 -14.17 -4.74
N GLN A 184 -12.52 -14.27 -5.29
CA GLN A 184 -11.34 -13.54 -4.84
C GLN A 184 -11.03 -12.34 -5.75
N PRO A 185 -10.35 -11.29 -5.23
CA PRO A 185 -9.88 -10.17 -6.03
C PRO A 185 -8.86 -10.60 -7.07
N TYR A 186 -8.87 -9.94 -8.23
CA TYR A 186 -7.85 -10.15 -9.25
C TYR A 186 -6.46 -9.75 -8.75
N LEU A 187 -5.46 -10.53 -9.12
CA LEU A 187 -4.06 -10.12 -9.05
C LEU A 187 -3.79 -9.10 -10.15
N VAL A 188 -3.31 -7.93 -9.75
CA VAL A 188 -2.90 -6.86 -10.66
C VAL A 188 -1.38 -6.70 -10.62
N ILE A 189 -0.78 -6.44 -11.79
CA ILE A 189 0.65 -6.11 -11.88
C ILE A 189 0.83 -4.67 -11.40
N HIS A 190 1.69 -4.45 -10.41
CA HIS A 190 1.99 -3.10 -9.95
C HIS A 190 2.81 -2.34 -11.01
N PRO A 191 2.44 -1.09 -11.36
CA PRO A 191 3.24 -0.29 -12.26
C PRO A 191 4.60 -0.02 -11.62
N ARG A 192 5.67 -0.17 -12.40
CA ARG A 192 7.01 0.27 -11.99
C ARG A 192 7.18 1.74 -12.34
N LYS A 193 8.25 2.37 -11.85
CA LYS A 193 8.59 3.73 -12.26
C LYS A 193 9.22 3.72 -13.63
N TYR A 194 9.00 4.79 -14.40
CA TYR A 194 9.56 4.93 -15.74
C TYR A 194 11.09 4.77 -15.76
N GLN A 195 11.79 5.40 -14.80
CA GLN A 195 13.26 5.28 -14.69
C GLN A 195 13.74 3.83 -14.54
N ASP A 196 12.95 2.96 -13.90
CA ASP A 196 13.32 1.57 -13.66
C ASP A 196 13.02 0.66 -14.88
N GLU A 197 12.24 1.16 -15.85
CA GLU A 197 11.79 0.42 -17.04
C GLU A 197 12.28 1.03 -18.36
N LYS A 198 12.92 2.20 -18.33
CA LYS A 198 13.39 2.92 -19.52
C LYS A 198 14.24 2.05 -20.45
N ASP A 199 15.10 1.21 -19.90
CA ASP A 199 15.96 0.30 -20.67
C ASP A 199 15.19 -0.93 -21.21
N ASP A 200 13.99 -1.21 -20.71
CA ASP A 200 13.15 -2.37 -21.09
C ASP A 200 11.97 -2.00 -22.01
N LEU A 201 11.81 -0.72 -22.39
CA LEU A 201 10.68 -0.24 -23.20
C LEU A 201 10.51 -1.00 -24.53
N LEU A 202 11.62 -1.40 -25.16
CA LEU A 202 11.58 -2.20 -26.39
C LEU A 202 10.96 -3.58 -26.16
N ASN A 203 11.23 -4.20 -25.01
CA ASN A 203 10.67 -5.48 -24.67
C ASN A 203 9.18 -5.35 -24.33
N LEU A 204 8.77 -4.29 -23.60
CA LEU A 204 7.35 -3.98 -23.38
C LEU A 204 6.60 -3.86 -24.71
N ARG A 205 7.13 -3.09 -25.66
CA ARG A 205 6.54 -2.95 -27.00
C ARG A 205 6.49 -4.27 -27.77
N ARG A 206 7.56 -5.07 -27.73
CA ARG A 206 7.63 -6.36 -28.43
C ARG A 206 6.58 -7.36 -27.93
N ARG A 207 6.25 -7.31 -26.63
CA ARG A 207 5.28 -8.19 -25.98
C ARG A 207 3.82 -7.73 -26.19
N ALA A 208 3.61 -6.41 -26.37
CA ALA A 208 2.28 -5.80 -26.44
C ALA A 208 1.33 -6.46 -27.45
N LYS A 209 1.83 -6.86 -28.63
CA LYS A 209 1.00 -7.50 -29.66
C LYS A 209 0.36 -8.81 -29.17
N ASP A 210 1.14 -9.69 -28.54
CA ASP A 210 0.66 -10.99 -28.09
C ASP A 210 -0.33 -10.81 -26.93
N ASP A 211 -0.03 -9.88 -26.01
CA ASP A 211 -0.90 -9.54 -24.89
C ASP A 211 -2.24 -8.93 -25.36
N PHE A 212 -2.21 -7.97 -26.31
CA PHE A 212 -3.43 -7.41 -26.90
C PHE A 212 -4.26 -8.44 -27.68
N LEU A 213 -3.60 -9.33 -28.42
CA LEU A 213 -4.28 -10.39 -29.16
C LEU A 213 -4.99 -11.35 -28.21
N TYR A 214 -4.32 -11.73 -27.11
CA TYR A 214 -4.91 -12.57 -26.09
C TYR A 214 -6.14 -11.91 -25.44
N HIS A 215 -6.02 -10.67 -24.96
CA HIS A 215 -7.13 -9.95 -24.33
C HIS A 215 -8.32 -9.72 -25.26
N ARG A 216 -8.07 -9.43 -26.55
CA ARG A 216 -9.14 -9.34 -27.56
C ARG A 216 -9.89 -10.66 -27.70
N ASN A 217 -9.17 -11.77 -27.84
CA ASN A 217 -9.77 -13.08 -28.01
C ASN A 217 -10.55 -13.50 -26.76
N LYS A 218 -10.02 -13.24 -25.56
CA LYS A 218 -10.73 -13.47 -24.30
C LYS A 218 -11.99 -12.62 -24.15
N THR A 219 -11.95 -11.37 -24.58
CA THR A 219 -13.14 -10.52 -24.62
C THR A 219 -14.22 -11.09 -25.55
N LYS A 220 -13.83 -11.66 -26.70
CA LYS A 220 -14.74 -12.39 -27.60
C LYS A 220 -15.31 -13.66 -26.95
N GLU A 221 -14.52 -14.39 -26.17
CA GLU A 221 -15.01 -15.53 -25.38
C GLU A 221 -16.06 -15.09 -24.34
N TYR A 222 -15.82 -13.99 -23.63
CA TYR A 222 -16.81 -13.44 -22.68
C TYR A 222 -18.07 -12.95 -23.38
N LEU A 223 -17.96 -12.29 -24.53
CA LEU A 223 -19.12 -11.91 -25.37
C LEU A 223 -19.95 -13.13 -25.80
N ALA A 224 -19.31 -14.23 -26.15
CA ALA A 224 -20.03 -15.47 -26.45
C ALA A 224 -20.70 -16.06 -25.18
N LYS A 225 -20.01 -16.02 -24.04
CA LYS A 225 -20.48 -16.57 -22.76
C LYS A 225 -21.68 -15.82 -22.19
N ILE A 226 -21.73 -14.49 -22.27
CA ILE A 226 -22.86 -13.71 -21.72
C ILE A 226 -24.19 -14.06 -22.40
N ASN A 227 -24.16 -14.44 -23.69
CA ASN A 227 -25.35 -14.84 -24.44
C ASN A 227 -25.92 -16.20 -24.01
N THR A 228 -25.09 -17.04 -23.38
CA THR A 228 -25.47 -18.37 -22.90
C THR A 228 -25.63 -18.43 -21.38
N THR A 229 -25.40 -17.32 -20.67
CA THR A 229 -25.41 -17.30 -19.21
C THR A 229 -26.84 -17.10 -18.70
N GLU A 230 -27.33 -18.04 -17.89
CA GLU A 230 -28.69 -17.99 -17.31
C GLU A 230 -28.81 -16.90 -16.23
N ASP A 231 -27.74 -16.65 -15.46
CA ASP A 231 -27.70 -15.65 -14.39
C ASP A 231 -26.61 -14.59 -14.64
N LEU A 232 -26.91 -13.67 -15.57
CA LEU A 232 -26.01 -12.58 -15.93
C LEU A 232 -25.80 -11.59 -14.78
N ALA A 233 -26.76 -11.46 -13.86
CA ALA A 233 -26.67 -10.58 -12.71
C ALA A 233 -25.60 -11.05 -11.72
N ALA A 234 -25.62 -12.34 -11.37
CA ALA A 234 -24.60 -12.93 -10.50
C ALA A 234 -23.19 -12.83 -11.13
N LEU A 235 -23.08 -13.04 -12.45
CA LEU A 235 -21.81 -12.88 -13.16
C LEU A 235 -21.27 -11.45 -13.06
N CYS A 236 -22.13 -10.44 -13.27
CA CYS A 236 -21.74 -9.04 -13.16
C CYS A 236 -21.32 -8.67 -11.73
N GLU A 237 -22.05 -9.15 -10.72
CA GLU A 237 -21.72 -8.92 -9.31
C GLU A 237 -20.37 -9.52 -8.95
N GLN A 238 -20.12 -10.77 -9.32
CA GLN A 238 -18.85 -11.44 -9.09
C GLN A 238 -17.70 -10.73 -9.81
N ALA A 239 -17.92 -10.25 -11.04
CA ALA A 239 -16.92 -9.48 -11.78
C ALA A 239 -16.61 -8.15 -11.08
N ASN A 240 -17.63 -7.42 -10.62
CA ASN A 240 -17.42 -6.19 -9.85
C ASN A 240 -16.65 -6.46 -8.55
N GLN A 241 -16.95 -7.55 -7.85
CA GLN A 241 -16.23 -7.95 -6.63
C GLN A 241 -14.76 -8.26 -6.92
N SER A 242 -14.46 -9.00 -7.99
CA SER A 242 -13.08 -9.30 -8.37
C SER A 242 -12.30 -8.07 -8.88
N MET A 243 -12.98 -7.11 -9.52
CA MET A 243 -12.37 -5.90 -10.08
C MET A 243 -12.22 -4.73 -9.09
N ALA A 244 -13.00 -4.69 -8.01
CA ALA A 244 -12.97 -3.57 -7.06
C ALA A 244 -11.58 -3.36 -6.41
N GLY A 245 -10.71 -4.38 -6.44
CA GLY A 245 -9.47 -4.45 -5.67
C GLY A 245 -9.78 -4.53 -4.16
N ALA A 246 -8.84 -4.99 -3.33
CA ALA A 246 -9.08 -4.99 -1.87
C ALA A 246 -9.19 -3.60 -1.25
N ASN A 247 -8.75 -2.53 -1.95
CA ASN A 247 -8.66 -1.20 -1.37
C ASN A 247 -8.83 -0.08 -2.41
N GLU A 248 -9.81 0.80 -2.23
CA GLU A 248 -10.03 1.97 -3.08
C GLU A 248 -8.83 2.93 -3.14
N ASP A 249 -8.06 3.04 -2.03
CA ASP A 249 -6.85 3.87 -2.00
C ASP A 249 -5.78 3.29 -2.93
N GLU A 250 -5.71 1.97 -3.04
CA GLU A 250 -4.73 1.28 -3.90
C GLU A 250 -5.02 1.49 -5.38
N VAL A 251 -6.29 1.44 -5.79
CA VAL A 251 -6.69 1.76 -7.17
C VAL A 251 -6.30 3.19 -7.54
N LYS A 252 -6.48 4.15 -6.62
CA LYS A 252 -6.08 5.55 -6.83
C LYS A 252 -4.57 5.70 -6.89
N ASP A 253 -3.82 5.00 -6.03
CA ASP A 253 -2.36 5.05 -6.02
C ASP A 253 -1.77 4.48 -7.31
N ILE A 254 -2.28 3.33 -7.80
CA ILE A 254 -1.89 2.75 -9.09
C ILE A 254 -2.18 3.73 -10.24
N GLY A 255 -3.35 4.37 -10.24
CA GLY A 255 -3.70 5.37 -11.24
C GLY A 255 -2.75 6.58 -11.24
N ARG A 256 -2.31 7.03 -10.06
CA ARG A 256 -1.30 8.09 -9.93
C ARG A 256 0.06 7.64 -10.47
N GLU A 257 0.53 6.46 -10.07
CA GLU A 257 1.82 5.90 -10.49
C GLU A 257 1.90 5.73 -12.02
N LEU A 258 0.84 5.23 -12.65
CA LEU A 258 0.75 5.13 -14.11
C LEU A 258 0.76 6.51 -14.79
N GLY A 259 0.09 7.50 -14.20
CA GLY A 259 0.11 8.88 -14.70
C GLY A 259 1.49 9.53 -14.61
N GLU A 260 2.22 9.31 -13.51
CA GLU A 260 3.60 9.75 -13.34
C GLU A 260 4.52 9.08 -14.37
N TRP A 261 4.39 7.76 -14.55
CA TRP A 261 5.13 7.01 -15.57
C TRP A 261 4.93 7.61 -16.97
N PHE A 262 3.67 7.90 -17.34
CA PHE A 262 3.36 8.46 -18.65
C PHE A 262 3.91 9.88 -18.82
N ALA A 263 3.84 10.72 -17.78
CA ALA A 263 4.40 12.06 -17.82
C ALA A 263 5.91 12.05 -18.04
N GLU A 264 6.63 11.15 -17.36
CA GLU A 264 8.07 10.95 -17.55
C GLU A 264 8.41 10.42 -18.95
N TYR A 265 7.68 9.39 -19.43
CA TYR A 265 7.87 8.83 -20.77
C TYR A 265 7.72 9.88 -21.86
N ILE A 266 6.66 10.70 -21.80
CA ILE A 266 6.41 11.74 -22.81
C ILE A 266 7.54 12.77 -22.81
N ALA A 267 8.03 13.19 -21.64
CA ALA A 267 9.14 14.12 -21.55
C ALA A 267 10.45 13.54 -22.11
N ASP A 268 10.77 12.28 -21.80
CA ASP A 268 11.99 11.62 -22.26
C ASP A 268 11.94 11.22 -23.75
N SER A 269 10.75 10.96 -24.28
CA SER A 269 10.52 10.65 -25.70
C SER A 269 10.58 11.87 -26.62
N GLY A 270 10.92 13.05 -26.10
CA GLY A 270 11.13 14.27 -26.87
C GLY A 270 9.87 15.07 -27.19
N TYR A 271 8.73 14.74 -26.57
CA TYR A 271 7.53 15.59 -26.67
C TYR A 271 7.68 16.84 -25.79
N SER A 272 6.91 17.88 -26.11
CA SER A 272 6.87 19.13 -25.34
C SER A 272 5.49 19.35 -24.71
N PRO A 273 5.19 18.76 -23.54
CA PRO A 273 3.88 18.87 -22.90
C PRO A 273 3.40 20.31 -22.69
N GLN A 274 4.33 21.23 -22.44
CA GLN A 274 4.04 22.64 -22.23
C GLN A 274 3.47 23.34 -23.47
N THR A 275 3.81 22.89 -24.67
CA THR A 275 3.28 23.44 -25.94
C THR A 275 2.17 22.58 -26.52
N ASP A 276 2.26 21.26 -26.37
CA ASP A 276 1.39 20.29 -27.07
C ASP A 276 0.35 19.63 -26.15
N SER A 277 0.12 20.17 -24.95
CA SER A 277 -0.78 19.57 -23.95
C SER A 277 -2.16 19.17 -24.48
N VAL A 278 -2.75 19.99 -25.37
CA VAL A 278 -4.06 19.70 -25.97
C VAL A 278 -3.96 18.53 -26.96
N LEU A 279 -2.93 18.52 -27.82
CA LEU A 279 -2.72 17.46 -28.79
C LEU A 279 -2.43 16.12 -28.11
N ILE A 280 -1.62 16.13 -27.04
CA ILE A 280 -1.33 14.93 -26.23
C ILE A 280 -2.63 14.41 -25.61
N LYS A 281 -3.47 15.27 -25.03
CA LYS A 281 -4.79 14.87 -24.50
C LYS A 281 -5.69 14.26 -25.58
N GLN A 282 -5.72 14.84 -26.78
CA GLN A 282 -6.50 14.32 -27.90
C GLN A 282 -6.00 12.93 -28.35
N ALA A 283 -4.68 12.72 -28.36
CA ALA A 283 -4.06 11.43 -28.65
C ALA A 283 -4.44 10.38 -27.59
N ILE A 284 -4.37 10.73 -26.30
CA ILE A 284 -4.80 9.85 -25.20
C ILE A 284 -6.27 9.47 -25.36
N LEU A 285 -7.17 10.44 -25.56
CA LEU A 285 -8.60 10.18 -25.74
C LEU A 285 -8.90 9.32 -26.96
N SER A 286 -8.04 9.39 -27.99
CA SER A 286 -8.15 8.57 -29.20
C SER A 286 -7.66 7.15 -28.98
N ALA A 287 -6.58 6.96 -28.23
CA ALA A 287 -5.98 5.65 -27.95
C ALA A 287 -6.71 4.89 -26.84
N PHE A 288 -7.26 5.60 -25.85
CA PHE A 288 -7.92 5.06 -24.67
C PHE A 288 -9.35 5.62 -24.56
N PRO A 289 -10.29 5.16 -25.40
CA PRO A 289 -11.68 5.59 -25.33
C PRO A 289 -12.33 5.12 -24.02
N VAL A 290 -13.43 5.77 -23.62
CA VAL A 290 -14.19 5.38 -22.43
C VAL A 290 -14.89 4.05 -22.66
N VAL A 291 -14.46 3.00 -21.97
CA VAL A 291 -15.05 1.65 -22.06
C VAL A 291 -16.20 1.41 -21.09
N ASN A 292 -16.17 2.01 -19.89
CA ASN A 292 -17.27 1.92 -18.91
C ASN A 292 -17.52 3.27 -18.22
N LYS A 293 -18.65 3.90 -18.53
CA LYS A 293 -19.07 5.18 -17.90
C LYS A 293 -19.64 5.00 -16.50
N GLU A 294 -20.22 3.83 -16.23
CA GLU A 294 -20.97 3.53 -15.00
C GLU A 294 -20.06 2.96 -13.91
N LYS A 295 -18.79 2.65 -14.25
CA LYS A 295 -17.74 2.06 -13.40
C LYS A 295 -18.02 0.63 -12.92
N GLU A 296 -19.29 0.25 -12.79
CA GLU A 296 -19.74 -1.09 -12.48
C GLU A 296 -20.31 -1.78 -13.71
N LEU A 297 -20.13 -3.11 -13.78
CA LEU A 297 -20.81 -3.97 -14.74
C LEU A 297 -22.23 -4.26 -14.25
N LYS A 298 -23.18 -4.17 -15.17
CA LYS A 298 -24.58 -4.48 -14.97
C LYS A 298 -25.10 -5.30 -16.16
N PRO A 299 -26.15 -6.11 -15.97
CA PRO A 299 -26.70 -6.93 -17.06
C PRO A 299 -27.05 -6.15 -18.33
N ASP A 300 -27.49 -4.90 -18.21
CA ASP A 300 -27.88 -4.04 -19.32
C ASP A 300 -26.71 -3.29 -19.99
N ASN A 301 -25.53 -3.26 -19.36
CA ASN A 301 -24.36 -2.54 -19.86
C ASN A 301 -23.18 -3.44 -20.24
N VAL A 302 -23.13 -4.69 -19.75
CA VAL A 302 -21.97 -5.58 -19.85
C VAL A 302 -21.59 -5.90 -21.30
N GLU A 303 -22.57 -6.14 -22.17
CA GLU A 303 -22.33 -6.39 -23.59
C GLU A 303 -21.66 -5.19 -24.26
N ARG A 304 -22.17 -3.97 -24.02
CA ARG A 304 -21.59 -2.73 -24.54
C ARG A 304 -20.15 -2.55 -24.05
N VAL A 305 -19.89 -2.77 -22.76
CA VAL A 305 -18.55 -2.63 -22.17
C VAL A 305 -17.56 -3.60 -22.83
N LEU A 306 -17.96 -4.86 -23.02
CA LEU A 306 -17.13 -5.86 -23.69
C LEU A 306 -16.89 -5.51 -25.16
N LEU A 307 -17.91 -5.04 -25.90
CA LEU A 307 -17.76 -4.60 -27.28
C LEU A 307 -16.80 -3.40 -27.43
N ASP A 308 -16.92 -2.40 -26.55
CA ASP A 308 -16.04 -1.23 -26.59
C ASP A 308 -14.60 -1.58 -26.16
N THR A 309 -14.44 -2.55 -25.26
CA THR A 309 -13.13 -3.13 -24.89
C THR A 309 -12.51 -3.88 -26.06
N GLU A 310 -13.29 -4.72 -26.77
CA GLU A 310 -12.83 -5.46 -27.95
C GLU A 310 -12.37 -4.50 -29.05
N ARG A 311 -13.16 -3.45 -29.34
CA ARG A 311 -12.81 -2.42 -30.32
C ARG A 311 -11.51 -1.70 -29.97
N THR A 312 -11.28 -1.44 -28.69
CA THR A 312 -10.06 -0.79 -28.21
C THR A 312 -8.84 -1.67 -28.51
N TYR A 313 -8.87 -2.95 -28.15
CA TYR A 313 -7.77 -3.87 -28.44
C TYR A 313 -7.58 -4.12 -29.94
N SER A 314 -8.66 -4.23 -30.71
CA SER A 314 -8.59 -4.33 -32.17
C SER A 314 -7.87 -3.14 -32.80
N ARG A 315 -8.17 -1.91 -32.35
CA ARG A 315 -7.47 -0.71 -32.83
C ARG A 315 -5.99 -0.68 -32.44
N LEU A 316 -5.66 -1.08 -31.21
CA LEU A 316 -4.26 -1.16 -30.76
C LEU A 316 -3.47 -2.18 -31.57
N LEU A 317 -4.08 -3.32 -31.91
CA LEU A 317 -3.50 -4.33 -32.79
C LEU A 317 -3.24 -3.79 -34.21
N GLU A 318 -4.19 -3.04 -34.79
CA GLU A 318 -3.99 -2.39 -36.09
C GLU A 318 -2.79 -1.43 -36.07
N LEU A 319 -2.61 -0.68 -34.98
CA LEU A 319 -1.44 0.22 -34.81
C LEU A 319 -0.11 -0.54 -34.70
N GLU A 320 -0.12 -1.76 -34.15
CA GLU A 320 1.02 -2.69 -34.15
C GLU A 320 1.18 -3.45 -35.48
N GLY A 321 0.44 -3.06 -36.52
CA GLY A 321 0.52 -3.64 -37.86
C GLY A 321 -0.10 -5.03 -37.96
N TYR A 322 -0.99 -5.40 -37.04
CA TYR A 322 -1.78 -6.63 -37.13
C TYR A 322 -2.97 -6.42 -38.08
N ASP A 323 -2.96 -7.12 -39.21
CA ASP A 323 -4.07 -7.19 -40.16
C ASP A 323 -4.65 -8.61 -40.19
N GLU A 324 -5.83 -8.76 -39.59
CA GLU A 324 -6.56 -10.03 -39.52
C GLU A 324 -6.94 -10.55 -40.92
N LYS A 325 -7.31 -9.66 -41.84
CA LYS A 325 -7.68 -10.01 -43.23
C LYS A 325 -6.44 -10.42 -44.03
N GLY A 326 -5.33 -9.71 -43.85
CA GLY A 326 -4.02 -10.04 -44.44
C GLY A 326 -3.49 -11.40 -43.98
N GLN A 327 -3.69 -11.79 -42.72
CA GLN A 327 -3.35 -13.12 -42.24
C GLN A 327 -4.25 -14.21 -42.80
N THR A 328 -5.57 -13.99 -42.92
CA THR A 328 -6.46 -14.97 -43.56
C THR A 328 -6.05 -15.21 -45.01
N ILE A 329 -5.72 -14.16 -45.77
CA ILE A 329 -5.25 -14.28 -47.16
C ILE A 329 -3.89 -14.99 -47.22
N ARG A 330 -2.92 -14.66 -46.35
CA ARG A 330 -1.61 -15.35 -46.31
C ARG A 330 -1.74 -16.82 -45.89
N SER A 331 -2.62 -17.13 -44.94
CA SER A 331 -2.95 -18.50 -44.51
C SER A 331 -3.54 -19.29 -45.68
N ILE A 332 -4.55 -18.72 -46.37
CA ILE A 332 -5.16 -19.31 -47.57
C ILE A 332 -4.11 -19.54 -48.66
N LEU A 333 -3.24 -18.55 -48.92
CA LEU A 333 -2.18 -18.67 -49.93
C LEU A 333 -1.12 -19.71 -49.56
N SER A 334 -0.72 -19.81 -48.28
CA SER A 334 0.25 -20.82 -47.83
C SER A 334 -0.33 -22.24 -47.87
N ASN A 335 -1.63 -22.38 -47.55
CA ASN A 335 -2.35 -23.64 -47.66
C ASN A 335 -2.55 -24.03 -49.13
N ALA A 336 -2.83 -23.07 -50.01
CA ALA A 336 -2.92 -23.29 -51.46
C ALA A 336 -1.56 -23.68 -52.08
N GLN A 337 -0.47 -23.06 -51.65
CA GLN A 337 0.89 -23.45 -52.07
C GLN A 337 1.27 -24.85 -51.58
N SER A 338 0.92 -25.19 -50.33
CA SER A 338 1.17 -26.52 -49.76
C SER A 338 0.35 -27.61 -50.46
N ALA A 339 -0.91 -27.32 -50.81
CA ALA A 339 -1.76 -28.22 -51.57
C ALA A 339 -1.28 -28.42 -53.03
N MET A 340 -0.76 -27.38 -53.69
CA MET A 340 -0.17 -27.49 -55.03
C MET A 340 1.13 -28.30 -55.02
N LEU A 341 1.97 -28.17 -53.99
CA LEU A 341 3.18 -28.97 -53.82
C LEU A 341 2.89 -30.46 -53.52
N GLN A 342 1.77 -30.75 -52.86
CA GLN A 342 1.32 -32.13 -52.63
C GLN A 342 0.67 -32.78 -53.87
N GLN A 343 0.23 -32.00 -54.86
CA GLN A 343 -0.28 -32.53 -56.14
C GLN A 343 0.81 -32.73 -57.21
N THR A 344 2.04 -32.29 -56.94
CA THR A 344 3.19 -32.40 -57.86
C THR A 344 4.25 -33.42 -57.42
N LEU A 345 3.97 -34.20 -56.38
CA LEU A 345 4.64 -35.44 -55.99
C LEU A 345 3.66 -36.61 -56.19
#